data_AF-A0A838W607-F1
#
_entry.id   AF-A0A838W607-F1
#
_cell.length_a   1.000
_cell.length_b   1.000
_cell.length_c   1.000
_cell.angle_alpha   90.00
_cell.angle_beta   90.00
_cell.angle_gamma   90.00
#
_symmetry.space_group_name_H-M   'P 1'
#
loop_
_entity.id
_entity.type
_entity.pdbx_description
1 polymer ?
#
loop_
_entity_poly.entity_id
_entity_poly.type
_entity_poly.pdbx_seq_one_letter_code
_entity_poly.pdbx_strand_id
1 'polypeptide(L)'
;MTYNTFDYSGTASFGLPEGLASSTSVGAQYYRRLTEFVAATGSQFPVPGLTVVDAAAIQRGSESFVENTTVGIFAQQQFGWRDRLFLTAALRADDNSAFGENFNLVYYPKISGSWVASEEPFWTLPFVSTLRLRAAYGESGQQPAAFDALRTYAPVTGRGDVAAITPQTVGNPDLGPERGKEVELGFDAGFLDQRLGLQFTYYNQRTTDAIVFRSVAPSSGFAGSQFVNIGEVANRGVEMLFDARVLNTPNVDWNLSVSLSTNENEVVDLGAELDRLPLNAQFGLESRVGYPVSSFFHKRILSSDIDANGRTQNPMCDGGPESGGQAVPCANAPFVYLGRTNPKYEGAFTSAVTAFQRLRLNGMLDFKTGFSKWDGTTWVRCSIFALCVENMFPQEADPVRLAAFQRDLALQSPYVRDASFATLREIGATYTLPTRWAARLGGSTAAITVAGRNLYTWTRWPGLDPEGAFAAGGWYEQNNLPQAAQFMTTINLSF
;
A
#
# COMPACT_ATOMS: atom_id res chain seq x y z
N MET A 1 8.43 18.11 15.28
CA MET A 1 9.10 16.87 14.82
C MET A 1 10.47 17.24 14.29
N THR A 2 11.50 16.54 14.73
CA THR A 2 12.90 16.83 14.43
C THR A 2 13.58 15.57 13.93
N TYR A 3 14.35 15.71 12.85
CA TYR A 3 15.12 14.63 12.25
C TYR A 3 16.59 15.02 12.27
N ASN A 4 17.43 14.13 12.80
CA ASN A 4 18.88 14.29 12.74
C ASN A 4 19.44 13.06 12.03
N THR A 5 20.21 13.29 10.97
CA THR A 5 20.91 12.23 10.24
C THR A 5 22.38 12.59 10.15
N PHE A 6 23.23 11.58 10.33
CA PHE A 6 24.65 11.67 10.01
C PHE A 6 25.01 10.46 9.17
N ASP A 7 25.39 10.73 7.93
CA ASP A 7 25.71 9.72 6.94
C ASP A 7 27.15 9.91 6.48
N TYR A 8 27.94 8.84 6.57
CA TYR A 8 29.29 8.81 6.02
C TYR A 8 29.41 7.60 5.10
N SER A 9 29.92 7.82 3.90
CA SER A 9 30.27 6.73 2.99
C SER A 9 31.52 7.06 2.20
N GLY A 10 32.32 6.03 1.94
CA GLY A 10 33.50 6.09 1.10
C GLY A 10 33.46 4.96 0.08
N THR A 11 33.89 5.26 -1.14
CA THR A 11 34.00 4.27 -2.22
C THR A 11 35.38 4.31 -2.84
N ALA A 12 36.04 3.16 -2.92
CA ALA A 12 37.29 2.97 -3.64
C ALA A 12 37.02 2.14 -4.90
N SER A 13 37.43 2.65 -6.06
CA SER A 13 37.24 1.98 -7.34
C SER A 13 38.58 1.68 -8.01
N PHE A 14 38.72 0.47 -8.53
CA PHE A 14 39.94 -0.04 -9.15
C PHE A 14 39.62 -0.65 -10.51
N GLY A 15 40.36 -0.23 -11.53
CA GLY A 15 40.46 -0.98 -12.78
C GLY A 15 41.48 -2.09 -12.62
N LEU A 16 41.06 -3.33 -12.81
CA LEU A 16 41.90 -4.53 -12.80
C LEU A 16 42.20 -4.97 -14.25
N PRO A 17 43.23 -5.80 -14.47
CA PRO A 17 43.54 -6.34 -15.79
C PRO A 17 42.35 -7.05 -16.45
N GLU A 18 42.39 -7.16 -17.78
CA GLU A 18 41.40 -7.91 -18.60
C GLU A 18 39.96 -7.35 -18.58
N GLY A 19 39.81 -6.07 -18.24
CA GLY A 19 38.52 -5.37 -18.25
C GLY A 19 37.65 -5.64 -17.03
N LEU A 20 38.24 -6.14 -15.94
CA LEU A 20 37.57 -6.27 -14.66
C LEU A 20 37.62 -4.92 -13.92
N ALA A 21 36.49 -4.39 -13.51
CA ALA A 21 36.36 -3.25 -12.62
C ALA A 21 35.87 -3.74 -11.25
N SER A 22 36.41 -3.16 -10.19
CA SER A 22 36.03 -3.46 -8.80
C SER A 22 35.72 -2.14 -8.09
N SER A 23 34.63 -2.10 -7.34
CA SER A 23 34.28 -0.97 -6.49
C SER A 23 33.89 -1.47 -5.11
N THR A 24 34.57 -0.97 -4.09
CA THR A 24 34.30 -1.29 -2.68
C THR A 24 33.76 -0.03 -2.00
N SER A 25 32.56 -0.13 -1.45
CA SER A 25 31.91 0.93 -0.69
C SER A 25 31.73 0.50 0.76
N VAL A 26 32.04 1.40 1.69
CA VAL A 26 31.74 1.22 3.11
C VAL A 26 31.09 2.49 3.63
N GLY A 27 30.17 2.36 4.58
CA GLY A 27 29.54 3.53 5.18
C GLY A 27 28.85 3.23 6.50
N ALA A 28 28.55 4.30 7.20
CA ALA A 28 27.81 4.30 8.46
C ALA A 28 26.73 5.38 8.43
N GLN A 29 25.63 5.11 9.10
CA GLN A 29 24.48 5.98 9.21
C GLN A 29 24.01 6.03 10.66
N TYR A 30 23.76 7.23 11.16
CA TYR A 30 23.00 7.50 12.36
C TYR A 30 21.75 8.25 11.96
N TYR A 31 20.58 7.76 12.36
CA TYR A 31 19.30 8.40 12.08
C TYR A 31 18.48 8.48 13.37
N ARG A 32 18.08 9.70 13.75
CA ARG A 32 17.22 9.94 14.90
C ARG A 32 15.98 10.70 14.48
N ARG A 33 14.82 10.20 14.89
CA ARG A 33 13.51 10.81 14.74
C ARG A 33 12.93 11.12 16.10
N LEU A 34 12.71 12.41 16.36
CA LEU A 34 12.08 12.90 17.58
C LEU A 34 10.73 13.55 17.24
N THR A 35 9.66 13.09 17.88
CA THR A 35 8.35 13.73 17.83
C THR A 35 7.99 14.19 19.22
N GLU A 36 7.94 15.51 19.38
CA GLU A 36 7.46 16.16 20.58
C GLU A 36 6.21 16.95 20.21
N PHE A 37 5.15 16.77 20.97
CA PHE A 37 3.90 17.50 20.83
C PHE A 37 3.52 18.08 22.17
N VAL A 38 3.49 19.40 22.24
CA VAL A 38 3.03 20.15 23.41
C VAL A 38 1.71 20.79 23.05
N ALA A 39 0.68 20.53 23.83
CA ALA A 39 -0.61 21.19 23.73
C ALA A 39 -0.92 21.93 25.02
N ALA A 40 -1.44 23.14 24.86
CA ALA A 40 -1.98 23.94 25.94
C ALA A 40 -3.42 24.32 25.60
N THR A 41 -4.33 24.12 26.56
CA THR A 41 -5.74 24.48 26.42
C THR A 41 -6.15 25.41 27.54
N GLY A 42 -6.76 26.54 27.18
CA GLY A 42 -7.39 27.47 28.12
C GLY A 42 -8.92 27.38 28.04
N SER A 43 -9.61 27.41 29.17
CA SER A 43 -11.07 27.50 29.24
C SER A 43 -11.54 28.45 30.34
N GLN A 44 -12.82 28.85 30.30
CA GLN A 44 -13.43 29.83 31.21
C GLN A 44 -12.77 31.21 31.12
N PHE A 45 -12.87 31.84 29.95
CA PHE A 45 -12.36 33.19 29.72
C PHE A 45 -13.24 34.23 30.44
N PRO A 46 -12.69 35.09 31.30
CA PRO A 46 -13.47 36.05 32.08
C PRO A 46 -13.93 37.27 31.27
N VAL A 47 -13.35 37.49 30.09
CA VAL A 47 -13.66 38.63 29.21
C VAL A 47 -13.91 38.13 27.79
N PRO A 48 -15.01 38.53 27.11
CA PRO A 48 -15.23 38.23 25.70
C PRO A 48 -14.13 38.81 24.81
N GLY A 49 -13.70 38.05 23.79
CA GLY A 49 -12.77 38.52 22.76
C GLY A 49 -11.28 38.33 23.07
N LEU A 50 -10.90 37.93 24.29
CA LEU A 50 -9.53 37.52 24.61
C LEU A 50 -9.47 36.00 24.81
N THR A 51 -8.92 35.28 23.82
CA THR A 51 -8.88 33.81 23.77
C THR A 51 -7.45 33.23 23.82
N VAL A 52 -6.50 33.95 24.41
CA VAL A 52 -5.14 33.46 24.66
C VAL A 52 -5.10 32.59 25.92
N VAL A 53 -4.36 31.48 25.92
CA VAL A 53 -4.34 30.51 27.04
C VAL A 53 -4.06 31.18 28.40
N ASP A 54 -3.17 32.17 28.44
CA ASP A 54 -2.84 32.94 29.64
C ASP A 54 -4.05 33.68 30.26
N ALA A 55 -5.00 34.09 29.43
CA ALA A 55 -6.20 34.80 29.86
C ALA A 55 -7.33 33.85 30.32
N ALA A 56 -7.12 32.54 30.30
CA ALA A 56 -8.10 31.56 30.74
C ALA A 56 -8.02 31.33 32.26
N ALA A 57 -9.18 31.16 32.93
CA ALA A 57 -9.20 30.83 34.37
C ALA A 57 -8.72 29.39 34.64
N ILE A 58 -8.90 28.48 33.68
CA ILE A 58 -8.39 27.11 33.74
C ILE A 58 -7.43 26.90 32.59
N GLN A 59 -6.19 26.57 32.91
CA GLN A 59 -5.12 26.26 31.98
C GLN A 59 -4.73 24.79 32.18
N ARG A 60 -4.64 24.04 31.07
CA ARG A 60 -4.13 22.66 31.06
C ARG A 60 -3.04 22.53 30.02
N GLY A 61 -1.99 21.80 30.38
CA GLY A 61 -0.92 21.42 29.47
C GLY A 61 -0.85 19.90 29.35
N SER A 62 -0.48 19.43 28.17
CA SER A 62 -0.12 18.04 27.93
C SER A 62 1.08 17.98 27.00
N GLU A 63 1.92 16.98 27.19
CA GLU A 63 3.07 16.71 26.36
C GLU A 63 3.06 15.23 25.94
N SER A 64 3.45 14.95 24.71
CA SER A 64 3.83 13.61 24.28
C SER A 64 5.18 13.65 23.58
N PHE A 65 6.00 12.66 23.87
CA PHE A 65 7.35 12.52 23.37
C PHE A 65 7.53 11.12 22.78
N VAL A 66 8.08 11.03 21.57
CA VAL A 66 8.42 9.77 20.92
C VAL A 66 9.77 9.91 20.24
N GLU A 67 10.71 9.07 20.61
CA GLU A 67 12.06 9.04 20.04
C GLU A 67 12.38 7.66 19.47
N ASN A 68 12.95 7.64 18.27
CA ASN A 68 13.47 6.44 17.64
C ASN A 68 14.83 6.75 17.02
N THR A 69 15.85 5.96 17.35
CA THR A 69 17.22 6.12 16.87
C THR A 69 17.68 4.82 16.22
N THR A 70 18.30 4.93 15.05
CA THR A 70 18.91 3.82 14.30
C THR A 70 20.39 4.11 14.07
N VAL A 71 21.24 3.11 14.26
CA VAL A 71 22.64 3.13 13.85
C VAL A 71 22.87 1.97 12.89
N GLY A 72 23.42 2.27 11.72
CA GLY A 72 23.65 1.29 10.66
C GLY A 72 25.05 1.37 10.10
N ILE A 73 25.63 0.23 9.75
CA ILE A 73 26.91 0.14 9.02
C ILE A 73 26.70 -0.78 7.82
N PHE A 74 27.27 -0.43 6.68
CA PHE A 74 27.24 -1.29 5.50
C PHE A 74 28.60 -1.42 4.84
N ALA A 75 28.78 -2.57 4.19
CA ALA A 75 29.86 -2.82 3.25
C ALA A 75 29.27 -3.41 1.97
N GLN A 76 29.75 -2.93 0.83
CA GLN A 76 29.32 -3.37 -0.50
C GLN A 76 30.52 -3.55 -1.39
N GLN A 77 30.54 -4.65 -2.13
CA GLN A 77 31.51 -4.96 -3.15
C GLN A 77 30.80 -5.14 -4.49
N GLN A 78 31.24 -4.41 -5.51
CA GLN A 78 30.76 -4.54 -6.88
C GLN A 78 31.91 -4.96 -7.80
N PHE A 79 31.65 -5.91 -8.68
CA PHE A 79 32.52 -6.31 -9.76
C PHE A 79 31.79 -6.07 -11.08
N GLY A 80 32.47 -5.49 -12.06
CA GLY A 80 32.03 -5.38 -13.43
C GLY A 80 33.06 -6.03 -14.33
N TRP A 81 32.68 -6.86 -15.29
CA TRP A 81 33.59 -7.49 -16.23
C TRP A 81 33.20 -7.12 -17.65
N ARG A 82 34.13 -6.43 -18.33
CA ARG A 82 34.04 -5.99 -19.73
C ARG A 82 32.77 -5.20 -20.05
N ASP A 83 32.24 -4.49 -19.05
CA ASP A 83 30.97 -3.75 -19.12
C ASP A 83 29.74 -4.61 -19.48
N ARG A 84 29.80 -5.92 -19.20
CA ARG A 84 28.75 -6.90 -19.59
C ARG A 84 28.21 -7.68 -18.42
N LEU A 85 29.07 -8.13 -17.53
CA LEU A 85 28.68 -8.89 -16.35
C LEU A 85 28.93 -8.04 -15.11
N PHE A 86 27.89 -7.84 -14.30
CA PHE A 86 27.96 -7.09 -13.07
C PHE A 86 27.51 -7.97 -11.91
N LEU A 87 28.29 -8.02 -10.84
CA LEU A 87 27.97 -8.72 -9.61
C LEU A 87 28.15 -7.77 -8.44
N THR A 88 27.17 -7.71 -7.57
CA THR A 88 27.21 -6.91 -6.35
C THR A 88 26.87 -7.80 -5.16
N ALA A 89 27.70 -7.75 -4.13
CA ALA A 89 27.43 -8.35 -2.83
C ALA A 89 27.50 -7.24 -1.77
N ALA A 90 26.53 -7.19 -0.87
CA ALA A 90 26.51 -6.21 0.22
C ALA A 90 26.02 -6.87 1.51
N LEU A 91 26.47 -6.31 2.63
CA LEU A 91 25.99 -6.64 3.95
C LEU A 91 25.78 -5.34 4.72
N ARG A 92 24.58 -5.19 5.28
CA ARG A 92 24.24 -4.12 6.20
C ARG A 92 23.97 -4.69 7.59
N ALA A 93 24.33 -3.93 8.61
CA ALA A 93 24.07 -4.26 10.00
C ALA A 93 23.44 -3.04 10.68
N ASP A 94 22.23 -3.19 11.22
CA ASP A 94 21.48 -2.10 11.87
C ASP A 94 21.14 -2.43 13.32
N ASP A 95 21.19 -1.43 14.19
CA ASP A 95 20.70 -1.44 15.55
C ASP A 95 19.69 -0.31 15.73
N ASN A 96 18.61 -0.56 16.47
CA ASN A 96 17.51 0.37 16.64
C ASN A 96 17.04 0.43 18.09
N SER A 97 16.79 1.65 18.59
CA SER A 97 16.36 1.88 19.97
C SER A 97 14.98 1.33 20.32
N ALA A 98 14.19 0.88 19.34
CA ALA A 98 12.90 0.23 19.54
C ALA A 98 12.99 -1.29 19.68
N PHE A 99 14.17 -1.90 19.45
CA PHE A 99 14.36 -3.31 19.70
C PHE A 99 14.34 -3.61 21.20
N GLY A 100 13.93 -4.83 21.56
CA GLY A 100 13.95 -5.30 22.93
C GLY A 100 15.36 -5.48 23.47
N GLU A 101 15.48 -5.47 24.80
CA GLU A 101 16.77 -5.49 25.51
C GLU A 101 17.65 -6.72 25.17
N ASN A 102 17.05 -7.81 24.70
CA ASN A 102 17.77 -9.03 24.31
C ASN A 102 18.14 -9.05 22.82
N PHE A 103 17.69 -8.07 22.04
CA PHE A 103 18.00 -7.96 20.62
C PHE A 103 19.25 -7.10 20.43
N ASN A 104 20.14 -7.54 19.55
CA ASN A 104 21.36 -6.81 19.19
C ASN A 104 21.31 -6.41 17.70
N LEU A 105 22.47 -6.00 17.18
CA LEU A 105 22.74 -5.72 15.77
C LEU A 105 22.15 -6.77 14.80
N VAL A 106 21.43 -6.29 13.79
CA VAL A 106 20.65 -7.08 12.84
C VAL A 106 21.27 -7.03 11.46
N TYR A 107 21.57 -8.18 10.88
CA TYR A 107 22.24 -8.27 9.58
C TYR A 107 21.26 -8.48 8.42
N TYR A 108 21.49 -7.74 7.33
CA TYR A 108 20.75 -7.74 6.09
C TYR A 108 21.72 -7.95 4.90
N PRO A 109 21.89 -9.20 4.43
CA PRO A 109 22.69 -9.48 3.25
C PRO A 109 21.95 -9.14 1.95
N LYS A 110 22.72 -8.84 0.91
CA LYS A 110 22.23 -8.66 -0.46
C LYS A 110 23.24 -9.23 -1.45
N ILE A 111 22.75 -9.89 -2.48
CA ILE A 111 23.54 -10.27 -3.66
C ILE A 111 22.72 -10.01 -4.91
N SER A 112 23.31 -9.42 -5.93
CA SER A 112 22.63 -9.15 -7.20
C SER A 112 23.59 -9.27 -8.37
N GLY A 113 23.11 -9.82 -9.47
CA GLY A 113 23.86 -9.97 -10.70
C GLY A 113 23.08 -9.43 -11.89
N SER A 114 23.80 -8.89 -12.87
CA SER A 114 23.24 -8.58 -14.17
C SER A 114 24.20 -8.95 -15.30
N TRP A 115 23.64 -9.43 -16.40
CA TRP A 115 24.40 -9.86 -17.56
C TRP A 115 23.79 -9.30 -18.84
N VAL A 116 24.56 -8.50 -19.56
CA VAL A 116 24.20 -7.97 -20.88
C VAL A 116 24.56 -9.02 -21.94
N ALA A 117 23.71 -10.02 -22.08
CA ALA A 117 23.90 -11.14 -23.00
C ALA A 117 24.04 -10.70 -24.47
N SER A 118 23.43 -9.56 -24.84
CA SER A 118 23.49 -9.03 -26.21
C SER A 118 24.87 -8.53 -26.65
N GLU A 119 25.77 -8.30 -25.70
CA GLU A 119 27.14 -7.87 -26.00
C GLU A 119 28.07 -9.07 -26.27
N GLU A 120 27.63 -10.30 -26.01
CA GLU A 120 28.48 -11.48 -26.15
C GLU A 120 28.79 -11.85 -27.61
N PRO A 121 29.96 -12.42 -27.92
CA PRO A 121 30.33 -12.79 -29.28
C PRO A 121 29.38 -13.80 -29.96
N PHE A 122 28.65 -14.59 -29.17
CA PHE A 122 27.67 -15.54 -29.68
C PHE A 122 26.33 -14.89 -30.04
N TRP A 123 26.10 -13.63 -29.64
CA TRP A 123 24.86 -12.94 -29.89
C TRP A 123 24.74 -12.57 -31.37
N THR A 124 23.73 -13.13 -32.03
CA THR A 124 23.58 -13.05 -33.50
C THR A 124 22.15 -12.73 -33.93
N LEU A 125 21.29 -12.32 -32.99
CA LEU A 125 19.87 -12.05 -33.25
C LEU A 125 19.66 -10.55 -33.56
N PRO A 126 19.65 -10.12 -34.83
CA PRO A 126 19.57 -8.69 -35.18
C PRO A 126 18.24 -8.05 -34.76
N PHE A 127 17.18 -8.85 -34.61
CA PHE A 127 15.88 -8.35 -34.17
C PHE A 127 15.84 -8.01 -32.68
N VAL A 128 16.78 -8.52 -31.87
CA VAL A 128 16.94 -8.21 -30.45
C VAL A 128 18.19 -7.35 -30.27
N SER A 129 17.98 -6.04 -30.19
CA SER A 129 19.02 -5.03 -30.08
C SER A 129 19.76 -5.08 -28.75
N THR A 130 19.04 -5.34 -27.66
CA THR A 130 19.62 -5.45 -26.32
C THR A 130 18.92 -6.55 -25.54
N LEU A 131 19.68 -7.30 -24.75
CA LEU A 131 19.16 -8.22 -23.73
C LEU A 131 20.04 -8.13 -22.50
N ARG A 132 19.44 -7.74 -21.38
CA ARG A 132 20.04 -7.78 -20.05
C ARG A 132 19.23 -8.73 -19.18
N LEU A 133 19.88 -9.71 -18.58
CA LEU A 133 19.30 -10.57 -17.56
C LEU A 133 19.69 -10.03 -16.18
N ARG A 134 18.78 -10.10 -15.21
CA ARG A 134 18.96 -9.60 -13.84
C ARG A 134 18.47 -10.65 -12.84
N ALA A 135 19.21 -10.81 -11.76
CA ALA A 135 18.80 -11.62 -10.62
C ALA A 135 19.28 -10.95 -9.32
N ALA A 136 18.44 -10.93 -8.29
CA ALA A 136 18.79 -10.38 -6.99
C ALA A 136 18.20 -11.19 -5.85
N TYR A 137 18.91 -11.22 -4.74
CA TYR A 137 18.44 -11.65 -3.43
C TYR A 137 18.79 -10.57 -2.42
N GLY A 138 17.86 -10.24 -1.54
CA GLY A 138 18.09 -9.28 -0.48
C GLY A 138 17.25 -9.56 0.75
N GLU A 139 17.77 -9.17 1.91
CA GLU A 139 16.99 -9.07 3.14
C GLU A 139 16.83 -7.60 3.55
N SER A 140 15.70 -7.30 4.17
CA SER A 140 15.39 -5.98 4.76
C SER A 140 14.61 -6.18 6.06
N GLY A 141 14.60 -5.17 6.92
CA GLY A 141 13.85 -5.22 8.17
C GLY A 141 12.95 -4.02 8.38
N GLN A 142 11.81 -4.24 9.02
CA GLN A 142 10.96 -3.17 9.57
C GLN A 142 11.04 -3.21 11.09
N GLN A 143 11.48 -2.10 11.70
CA GLN A 143 11.58 -2.02 13.16
C GLN A 143 10.19 -1.89 13.83
N PRO A 144 10.06 -2.32 15.10
CA PRO A 144 8.90 -2.01 15.92
C PRO A 144 8.69 -0.50 16.13
N ALA A 145 7.51 -0.10 16.61
CA ALA A 145 7.32 1.28 17.02
C ALA A 145 8.13 1.56 18.31
N ALA A 146 8.46 2.83 18.51
CA ALA A 146 9.24 3.26 19.66
C ALA A 146 8.51 2.87 20.96
N PHE A 147 9.27 2.32 21.91
CA PHE A 147 8.80 1.87 23.22
C PHE A 147 7.90 0.61 23.22
N ASP A 148 7.59 -0.01 22.08
CA ASP A 148 6.78 -1.25 22.02
C ASP A 148 7.42 -2.41 22.79
N ALA A 149 8.75 -2.48 22.78
CA ALA A 149 9.51 -3.48 23.52
C ALA A 149 9.58 -3.18 25.03
N LEU A 150 9.33 -1.94 25.45
CA LEU A 150 9.48 -1.53 26.84
C LEU A 150 8.25 -1.87 27.68
N ARG A 151 8.51 -2.28 28.93
CA ARG A 151 7.49 -2.36 29.96
C ARG A 151 7.24 -0.98 30.54
N THR A 152 6.01 -0.48 30.46
CA THR A 152 5.68 0.88 30.90
C THR A 152 4.57 0.90 31.96
N TYR A 153 4.55 1.99 32.72
CA TYR A 153 3.53 2.30 33.71
C TYR A 153 3.00 3.71 33.46
N ALA A 154 1.69 3.91 33.61
CA ALA A 154 1.04 5.20 33.48
C ALA A 154 0.89 5.88 34.84
N PRO A 155 1.16 7.20 34.94
CA PRO A 155 0.86 7.95 36.16
C PRO A 155 -0.66 8.07 36.34
N VAL A 156 -1.13 7.90 37.57
CA VAL A 156 -2.54 8.05 37.95
C VAL A 156 -2.65 8.80 39.28
N THR A 157 -3.76 9.50 39.48
CA THR A 157 -4.08 10.09 40.78
C THR A 157 -4.63 9.01 41.70
N GLY A 158 -3.88 8.67 42.73
CA GLY A 158 -4.28 7.72 43.76
C GLY A 158 -5.23 8.32 44.80
N ARG A 159 -5.55 7.52 45.82
CA ARG A 159 -6.45 7.94 46.89
C ARG A 159 -5.89 9.14 47.66
N GLY A 160 -6.72 10.17 47.88
CA GLY A 160 -6.33 11.38 48.59
C GLY A 160 -5.43 12.31 47.79
N ASP A 161 -5.57 12.29 46.45
CA ASP A 161 -4.81 13.12 45.50
C ASP A 161 -3.29 12.90 45.54
N VAL A 162 -2.86 11.71 45.97
CA VAL A 162 -1.45 11.30 45.99
C VAL A 162 -1.06 10.71 44.63
N ALA A 163 0.11 11.09 44.12
CA ALA A 163 0.65 10.51 42.89
C ALA A 163 0.84 8.99 43.02
N ALA A 164 0.37 8.25 42.02
CA ALA A 164 0.51 6.80 41.93
C ALA A 164 0.79 6.39 40.47
N ILE A 165 1.04 5.10 40.24
CA ILE A 165 1.22 4.53 38.92
C ILE A 165 0.35 3.29 38.74
N THR A 166 -0.01 2.99 37.50
CA THR A 166 -0.70 1.76 37.12
C THR A 166 0.02 1.10 35.93
N PRO A 167 0.08 -0.24 35.85
CA PRO A 167 0.65 -0.93 34.67
C PRO A 167 0.01 -0.46 33.36
N GLN A 168 0.83 -0.24 32.32
CA GLN A 168 0.36 0.22 31.01
C GLN A 168 0.68 -0.78 29.89
N THR A 169 1.96 -1.09 29.63
CA THR A 169 2.37 -2.11 28.64
C THR A 169 3.28 -3.14 29.29
N VAL A 170 3.12 -4.41 28.93
CA VAL A 170 3.95 -5.49 29.48
C VAL A 170 5.39 -5.46 28.92
N GLY A 171 5.57 -4.90 27.72
CA GLY A 171 6.81 -4.92 26.95
C GLY A 171 7.17 -6.31 26.41
N ASN A 172 8.17 -6.38 25.54
CA ASN A 172 8.73 -7.63 25.05
C ASN A 172 10.24 -7.47 24.83
N PRO A 173 11.10 -7.99 25.72
CA PRO A 173 12.54 -7.85 25.59
C PRO A 173 13.12 -8.62 24.39
N ASP A 174 12.36 -9.54 23.80
CA ASP A 174 12.74 -10.31 22.61
C ASP A 174 12.16 -9.73 21.30
N LEU A 175 11.55 -8.53 21.36
CA LEU A 175 10.95 -7.90 20.18
C LEU A 175 12.03 -7.37 19.22
N GLY A 176 12.11 -7.98 18.05
CA GLY A 176 13.00 -7.59 16.96
C GLY A 176 12.26 -7.02 15.75
N PRO A 177 12.97 -6.76 14.64
CA PRO A 177 12.36 -6.32 13.40
C PRO A 177 11.63 -7.46 12.69
N GLU A 178 10.59 -7.10 11.94
CA GLU A 178 10.05 -7.97 10.89
C GLU A 178 11.10 -8.13 9.79
N ARG A 179 11.32 -9.34 9.28
CA ARG A 179 12.35 -9.61 8.27
C ARG A 179 11.73 -9.95 6.92
N GLY A 180 11.90 -9.08 5.94
CA GLY A 180 11.58 -9.35 4.54
C GLY A 180 12.76 -9.99 3.82
N LYS A 181 12.53 -11.15 3.18
CA LYS A 181 13.48 -11.80 2.28
C LYS A 181 12.91 -11.80 0.88
N GLU A 182 13.68 -11.37 -0.10
CA GLU A 182 13.19 -11.20 -1.46
C GLU A 182 14.15 -11.79 -2.49
N VAL A 183 13.59 -12.51 -3.45
CA VAL A 183 14.27 -12.95 -4.67
C VAL A 183 13.58 -12.28 -5.86
N GLU A 184 14.36 -11.59 -6.68
CA GLU A 184 13.91 -11.01 -7.94
C GLU A 184 14.65 -11.65 -9.12
N LEU A 185 13.92 -11.98 -10.17
CA LEU A 185 14.44 -12.48 -11.44
C LEU A 185 13.81 -11.66 -12.56
N GLY A 186 14.62 -11.12 -13.47
CA GLY A 186 14.08 -10.26 -14.51
C GLY A 186 14.96 -10.15 -15.74
N PHE A 187 14.41 -9.50 -16.76
CA PHE A 187 15.16 -9.14 -17.95
C PHE A 187 14.68 -7.82 -18.53
N ASP A 188 15.59 -7.15 -19.22
CA ASP A 188 15.31 -5.97 -20.03
C ASP A 188 15.70 -6.31 -21.47
N ALA A 189 14.75 -6.25 -22.38
CA ALA A 189 14.94 -6.55 -23.79
C ALA A 189 14.52 -5.38 -24.69
N GLY A 190 15.37 -5.03 -25.64
CA GLY A 190 15.09 -4.07 -26.70
C GLY A 190 15.07 -4.76 -28.06
N PHE A 191 14.10 -4.44 -28.90
CA PHE A 191 13.91 -5.04 -30.22
C PHE A 191 13.85 -3.99 -31.32
N LEU A 192 14.20 -4.39 -32.55
CA LEU A 192 14.05 -3.59 -33.77
C LEU A 192 14.69 -2.20 -33.67
N ASP A 193 15.98 -2.15 -33.37
CA ASP A 193 16.76 -0.93 -33.10
C ASP A 193 16.15 -0.10 -31.97
N GLN A 194 15.83 -0.77 -30.86
CA GLN A 194 15.23 -0.19 -29.65
C GLN A 194 13.85 0.46 -29.88
N ARG A 195 13.13 0.08 -30.94
CA ARG A 195 11.76 0.55 -31.17
C ARG A 195 10.74 -0.08 -30.23
N LEU A 196 10.98 -1.31 -29.79
CA LEU A 196 10.15 -1.99 -28.78
C LEU A 196 11.01 -2.31 -27.58
N GLY A 197 10.52 -2.01 -26.38
CA GLY A 197 11.13 -2.33 -25.10
C GLY A 197 10.22 -3.26 -24.31
N LEU A 198 10.79 -4.27 -23.66
CA LEU A 198 10.11 -5.11 -22.71
C LEU A 198 10.97 -5.26 -21.47
N GLN A 199 10.44 -4.84 -20.32
CA GLN A 199 11.02 -5.10 -19.01
C GLN A 199 10.09 -6.06 -18.29
N PHE A 200 10.68 -7.12 -17.73
CA PHE A 200 9.96 -8.13 -16.97
C PHE A 200 10.70 -8.37 -15.66
N THR A 201 9.97 -8.38 -14.56
CA THR A 201 10.47 -8.77 -13.23
C THR A 201 9.48 -9.75 -12.62
N TYR A 202 9.98 -10.87 -12.12
CA TYR A 202 9.28 -11.76 -11.19
C TYR A 202 9.90 -11.57 -9.82
N TYR A 203 9.07 -11.38 -8.80
CA TYR A 203 9.53 -11.26 -7.42
C TYR A 203 8.82 -12.28 -6.53
N ASN A 204 9.54 -12.75 -5.52
CA ASN A 204 9.02 -13.58 -4.44
C ASN A 204 9.60 -13.09 -3.12
N GLN A 205 8.73 -12.48 -2.33
CA GLN A 205 9.03 -11.88 -1.05
C GLN A 205 8.35 -12.66 0.07
N ARG A 206 9.09 -12.93 1.14
CA ARG A 206 8.59 -13.59 2.35
C ARG A 206 8.98 -12.75 3.56
N THR A 207 7.99 -12.21 4.25
CA THR A 207 8.15 -11.51 5.51
C THR A 207 7.97 -12.51 6.64
N THR A 208 9.05 -12.78 7.38
CA THR A 208 9.03 -13.59 8.61
C THR A 208 9.09 -12.66 9.81
N ASP A 209 8.77 -13.18 11.00
CA ASP A 209 8.85 -12.45 12.25
C ASP A 209 7.98 -11.19 12.26
N ALA A 210 6.85 -11.21 11.52
CA ALA A 210 5.92 -10.10 11.47
C ALA A 210 5.40 -9.78 12.88
N ILE A 211 5.35 -8.49 13.21
CA ILE A 211 4.99 -7.98 14.52
C ILE A 211 3.47 -7.97 14.61
N VAL A 212 2.94 -8.85 15.44
CA VAL A 212 1.50 -8.96 15.68
C VAL A 212 1.17 -8.67 17.12
N PHE A 213 -0.06 -8.23 17.33
CA PHE A 213 -0.58 -7.86 18.64
C PHE A 213 -1.25 -9.07 19.30
N ARG A 214 -0.68 -9.57 20.40
CA ARG A 214 -1.19 -10.71 21.17
C ARG A 214 -1.79 -10.25 22.50
N SER A 215 -2.99 -10.71 22.80
CA SER A 215 -3.61 -10.51 24.12
C SER A 215 -2.86 -11.26 25.21
N VAL A 216 -2.54 -10.54 26.28
CA VAL A 216 -1.89 -11.08 27.47
C VAL A 216 -2.96 -11.38 28.51
N ALA A 217 -2.83 -12.52 29.18
CA ALA A 217 -3.74 -12.87 30.27
C ALA A 217 -3.67 -11.81 31.40
N PRO A 218 -4.81 -11.29 31.89
CA PRO A 218 -4.83 -10.31 32.97
C PRO A 218 -4.17 -10.78 34.28
N SER A 219 -4.05 -12.11 34.47
CA SER A 219 -3.32 -12.71 35.60
C SER A 219 -1.82 -12.37 35.63
N SER A 220 -1.26 -11.82 34.55
CA SER A 220 0.12 -11.32 34.50
C SER A 220 0.34 -10.01 35.27
N GLY A 221 -0.74 -9.36 35.74
CA GLY A 221 -0.68 -8.04 36.38
C GLY A 221 -0.63 -6.88 35.39
N PHE A 222 -0.63 -7.16 34.09
CA PHE A 222 -0.80 -6.19 33.01
C PHE A 222 -2.11 -6.51 32.27
N ALA A 223 -2.90 -5.47 31.99
CA ALA A 223 -4.07 -5.60 31.15
C ALA A 223 -3.70 -5.28 29.69
N GLY A 224 -4.17 -6.12 28.76
CA GLY A 224 -4.18 -5.79 27.34
C GLY A 224 -3.09 -6.46 26.50
N SER A 225 -2.34 -5.60 25.82
CA SER A 225 -1.50 -5.82 24.63
C SER A 225 -0.09 -6.36 24.80
N GLN A 226 0.42 -7.28 23.99
CA GLN A 226 1.87 -7.41 23.74
C GLN A 226 2.18 -7.57 22.26
N PHE A 227 3.20 -6.87 21.77
CA PHE A 227 3.75 -7.11 20.43
C PHE A 227 4.75 -8.26 20.44
N VAL A 228 4.64 -9.15 19.45
CA VAL A 228 5.47 -10.35 19.30
C VAL A 228 5.79 -10.63 17.83
N ASN A 229 7.01 -11.11 17.55
CA ASN A 229 7.45 -11.54 16.23
C ASN A 229 7.02 -13.00 15.96
N ILE A 230 5.82 -13.22 15.42
CA ILE A 230 5.29 -14.58 15.17
C ILE A 230 4.54 -14.72 13.84
N GLY A 231 4.28 -13.61 13.13
CA GLY A 231 3.54 -13.68 11.87
C GLY A 231 4.45 -13.96 10.68
N GLU A 232 3.86 -14.55 9.63
CA GLU A 232 4.52 -14.76 8.35
C GLU A 232 3.59 -14.43 7.18
N VAL A 233 4.08 -13.64 6.23
CA VAL A 233 3.35 -13.20 5.04
C VAL A 233 4.20 -13.44 3.79
N ALA A 234 3.58 -13.98 2.75
CA ALA A 234 4.19 -14.15 1.44
C ALA A 234 3.57 -13.23 0.40
N ASN A 235 4.41 -12.63 -0.43
CA ASN A 235 4.03 -11.78 -1.55
C ASN A 235 4.80 -12.25 -2.79
N ARG A 236 4.09 -12.54 -3.88
CA ARG A 236 4.74 -12.92 -5.15
C ARG A 236 4.00 -12.32 -6.32
N GLY A 237 4.75 -12.00 -7.35
CA GLY A 237 4.17 -11.26 -8.46
C GLY A 237 5.06 -11.18 -9.68
N VAL A 238 4.49 -10.56 -10.70
CA VAL A 238 5.21 -10.18 -11.91
C VAL A 238 4.91 -8.72 -12.22
N GLU A 239 5.92 -8.03 -12.69
CA GLU A 239 5.86 -6.67 -13.18
C GLU A 239 6.35 -6.66 -14.63
N MET A 240 5.59 -6.00 -15.48
CA MET A 240 5.86 -5.88 -16.90
C MET A 240 5.71 -4.42 -17.31
N LEU A 241 6.69 -3.94 -18.07
CA LEU A 241 6.62 -2.68 -18.79
C LEU A 241 6.93 -2.95 -20.25
N PHE A 242 5.99 -2.60 -21.12
CA PHE A 242 6.14 -2.67 -22.56
C PHE A 242 6.11 -1.25 -23.14
N ASP A 243 7.16 -0.88 -23.85
CA ASP A 243 7.28 0.40 -24.54
C ASP A 243 7.36 0.17 -26.04
N ALA A 244 6.69 1.01 -26.82
CA ALA A 244 6.70 0.93 -28.26
C ALA A 244 6.74 2.31 -28.91
N ARG A 245 7.75 2.54 -29.74
CA ARG A 245 7.82 3.66 -30.69
C ARG A 245 7.16 3.24 -32.00
N VAL A 246 5.83 3.32 -32.03
CA VAL A 246 5.00 2.81 -33.13
C VAL A 246 5.28 3.54 -34.44
N LEU A 247 5.39 4.86 -34.40
CA LEU A 247 5.78 5.70 -35.53
C LEU A 247 6.94 6.61 -35.13
N ASN A 248 7.95 6.70 -36.00
CA ASN A 248 9.07 7.63 -35.85
C ASN A 248 9.39 8.23 -37.21
N THR A 249 8.69 9.30 -37.55
CA THR A 249 8.89 10.07 -38.78
C THR A 249 9.09 11.54 -38.41
N PRO A 250 9.68 12.36 -39.30
CA PRO A 250 9.87 13.79 -39.04
C PRO A 250 8.57 14.54 -38.68
N ASN A 251 7.42 14.06 -39.17
CA ASN A 251 6.11 14.69 -39.00
C ASN A 251 5.21 13.98 -37.99
N VAL A 252 5.46 12.73 -37.63
CA VAL A 252 4.64 11.97 -36.69
C VAL A 252 5.55 11.10 -35.85
N ASP A 253 5.52 11.32 -34.54
CA ASP A 253 6.12 10.48 -33.52
C ASP A 253 4.99 9.92 -32.64
N TRP A 254 4.87 8.60 -32.53
CA TRP A 254 3.84 7.95 -31.71
C TRP A 254 4.50 6.94 -30.79
N ASN A 255 4.37 7.18 -29.49
CA ASN A 255 4.84 6.30 -28.43
C ASN A 255 3.66 5.74 -27.65
N LEU A 256 3.80 4.49 -27.23
CA LEU A 256 2.85 3.75 -26.44
C LEU A 256 3.62 3.06 -25.32
N SER A 257 3.07 3.07 -24.11
CA SER A 257 3.63 2.36 -22.96
C SER A 257 2.52 1.68 -22.18
N VAL A 258 2.76 0.42 -21.80
CA VAL A 258 1.83 -0.41 -21.04
C VAL A 258 2.57 -0.98 -19.84
N SER A 259 2.09 -0.68 -18.64
CA SER A 259 2.53 -1.32 -17.41
C SER A 259 1.46 -2.29 -16.90
N LEU A 260 1.92 -3.42 -16.37
CA LEU A 260 1.09 -4.41 -15.70
C LEU A 260 1.87 -4.95 -14.49
N SER A 261 1.24 -4.92 -13.32
CA SER A 261 1.74 -5.55 -12.10
C SER A 261 0.70 -6.51 -11.55
N THR A 262 1.18 -7.59 -10.95
CA THR A 262 0.35 -8.57 -10.25
C THR A 262 0.95 -8.85 -8.88
N ASN A 263 0.12 -9.00 -7.86
CA ASN A 263 0.57 -9.34 -6.51
C ASN A 263 -0.38 -10.37 -5.89
N GLU A 264 0.12 -11.57 -5.67
CA GLU A 264 -0.53 -12.57 -4.83
C GLU A 264 0.05 -12.48 -3.43
N ASN A 265 -0.82 -12.16 -2.47
CA ASN A 265 -0.47 -12.03 -1.06
C ASN A 265 -1.16 -13.15 -0.27
N GLU A 266 -0.45 -13.70 0.71
CA GLU A 266 -0.92 -14.81 1.53
C GLU A 266 -0.37 -14.69 2.95
N VAL A 267 -1.25 -14.81 3.95
CA VAL A 267 -0.86 -15.01 5.35
C VAL A 267 -0.48 -16.47 5.51
N VAL A 268 0.78 -16.74 5.83
CA VAL A 268 1.31 -18.11 5.95
C VAL A 268 1.23 -18.59 7.40
N ASP A 269 1.51 -17.70 8.36
CA ASP A 269 1.47 -17.99 9.79
C ASP A 269 1.03 -16.75 10.58
N LEU A 270 0.31 -16.95 11.68
CA LEU A 270 -0.03 -15.92 12.67
C LEU A 270 0.45 -16.30 14.08
N GLY A 271 1.21 -17.39 14.18
CA GLY A 271 1.68 -18.03 15.40
C GLY A 271 0.78 -19.17 15.86
N ALA A 272 1.38 -20.14 16.57
CA ALA A 272 0.82 -21.46 16.90
C ALA A 272 -0.55 -21.50 17.62
N GLU A 273 -1.10 -20.36 18.06
CA GLU A 273 -2.39 -20.28 18.75
C GLU A 273 -3.47 -19.53 17.95
N LEU A 274 -3.15 -18.96 16.79
CA LEU A 274 -4.04 -18.10 16.01
C LEU A 274 -4.15 -18.57 14.55
N ASP A 275 -5.31 -19.07 14.14
CA ASP A 275 -5.59 -19.30 12.72
C ASP A 275 -6.12 -18.03 12.00
N ARG A 276 -6.57 -17.04 12.79
CA ARG A 276 -7.09 -15.77 12.30
C ARG A 276 -6.87 -14.62 13.28
N LEU A 277 -6.66 -13.43 12.72
CA LEU A 277 -6.56 -12.17 13.43
C LEU A 277 -7.68 -11.23 12.94
N PRO A 278 -8.76 -11.04 13.73
CA PRO A 278 -9.82 -10.11 13.37
C PRO A 278 -9.31 -8.67 13.45
N LEU A 279 -9.31 -7.99 12.30
CA LEU A 279 -8.95 -6.56 12.22
C LEU A 279 -10.18 -5.69 12.48
N ASN A 280 -11.34 -6.15 11.99
CA ASN A 280 -12.63 -5.56 12.30
C ASN A 280 -13.72 -6.64 12.21
N ALA A 281 -14.17 -7.14 13.37
CA ALA A 281 -15.17 -8.19 13.45
C ALA A 281 -16.55 -7.76 12.91
N GLN A 282 -16.88 -6.46 12.97
CA GLN A 282 -18.16 -5.93 12.50
C GLN A 282 -18.30 -6.02 10.97
N PHE A 283 -17.22 -5.80 10.22
CA PHE A 283 -17.22 -5.85 8.76
C PHE A 283 -16.69 -7.18 8.19
N GLY A 284 -16.37 -8.14 9.07
CA GLY A 284 -15.75 -9.40 8.67
C GLY A 284 -14.35 -9.22 8.09
N LEU A 285 -13.64 -8.16 8.47
CA LEU A 285 -12.27 -7.92 8.00
C LEU A 285 -11.29 -8.64 8.93
N GLU A 286 -10.54 -9.59 8.40
CA GLU A 286 -9.56 -10.35 9.17
C GLU A 286 -8.39 -10.82 8.30
N SER A 287 -7.25 -11.06 8.94
CA SER A 287 -6.14 -11.80 8.36
C SER A 287 -6.29 -13.26 8.79
N ARG A 288 -6.31 -14.20 7.84
CA ARG A 288 -6.49 -15.64 8.11
C ARG A 288 -5.47 -16.44 7.31
N VAL A 289 -4.87 -17.45 7.93
CA VAL A 289 -3.88 -18.32 7.29
C VAL A 289 -4.43 -18.92 5.98
N GLY A 290 -3.64 -18.88 4.92
CA GLY A 290 -3.98 -19.35 3.58
C GLY A 290 -4.74 -18.33 2.71
N TYR A 291 -4.97 -17.11 3.21
CA TYR A 291 -5.66 -16.05 2.47
C TYR A 291 -4.86 -14.75 2.46
N PRO A 292 -5.14 -13.81 1.53
CA PRO A 292 -4.52 -12.51 1.54
C PRO A 292 -4.77 -11.76 2.85
N VAL A 293 -3.79 -10.98 3.30
CA VAL A 293 -3.87 -10.09 4.45
C VAL A 293 -5.08 -9.16 4.33
N SER A 294 -5.73 -8.86 5.46
CA SER A 294 -6.87 -7.94 5.51
C SER A 294 -7.96 -8.29 4.50
N SER A 295 -8.48 -9.52 4.55
CA SER A 295 -9.51 -10.00 3.64
C SER A 295 -10.91 -10.01 4.30
N PHE A 296 -11.95 -10.04 3.46
CA PHE A 296 -13.33 -10.13 3.92
C PHE A 296 -13.76 -11.58 4.10
N PHE A 297 -14.26 -11.88 5.29
CA PHE A 297 -14.85 -13.15 5.68
C PHE A 297 -16.22 -12.91 6.31
N HIS A 298 -17.23 -13.53 5.73
CA HIS A 298 -18.58 -13.43 6.27
C HIS A 298 -19.39 -14.68 5.91
N LYS A 299 -20.52 -14.88 6.59
CA LYS A 299 -21.55 -15.81 6.11
C LYS A 299 -22.12 -15.30 4.78
N ARG A 300 -21.90 -16.06 3.70
CA ARG A 300 -22.47 -15.78 2.38
C ARG A 300 -23.90 -16.30 2.34
N ILE A 301 -24.87 -15.39 2.26
CA ILE A 301 -26.28 -15.76 2.11
C ILE A 301 -26.52 -16.23 0.69
N LEU A 302 -27.20 -17.37 0.53
CA LEU A 302 -27.56 -17.96 -0.75
C LEU A 302 -29.05 -17.78 -1.06
N SER A 303 -29.90 -17.88 -0.03
CA SER A 303 -31.35 -17.71 -0.15
C SER A 303 -31.99 -17.34 1.19
N SER A 304 -33.20 -16.81 1.13
CA SER A 304 -34.09 -16.63 2.28
C SER A 304 -35.54 -16.64 1.79
N ASP A 305 -36.46 -17.11 2.62
CA ASP A 305 -37.89 -16.97 2.38
C ASP A 305 -38.37 -15.58 2.85
N ILE A 306 -39.42 -15.05 2.22
CA ILE A 306 -40.09 -13.81 2.66
C ILE A 306 -41.55 -14.16 3.03
N ASP A 307 -41.99 -13.79 4.23
CA ASP A 307 -43.37 -13.99 4.66
C ASP A 307 -44.32 -12.89 4.16
N ALA A 308 -45.63 -13.05 4.37
CA ALA A 308 -46.64 -12.09 3.93
C ALA A 308 -46.47 -10.66 4.51
N ASN A 309 -45.72 -10.51 5.61
CA ASN A 309 -45.41 -9.21 6.23
C ASN A 309 -44.07 -8.63 5.77
N GLY A 310 -43.42 -9.25 4.79
CA GLY A 310 -42.13 -8.81 4.24
C GLY A 310 -40.96 -9.17 5.16
N ARG A 311 -41.10 -10.13 6.08
CA ARG A 311 -40.00 -10.57 6.96
C ARG A 311 -39.28 -11.78 6.42
N THR A 312 -37.96 -11.78 6.57
CA THR A 312 -37.09 -12.88 6.16
C THR A 312 -37.14 -14.05 7.13
N GLN A 313 -37.39 -15.24 6.57
CA GLN A 313 -37.40 -16.52 7.26
C GLN A 313 -36.39 -17.49 6.64
N ASN A 314 -35.89 -18.42 7.46
CA ASN A 314 -35.00 -19.50 7.06
C ASN A 314 -33.84 -19.07 6.14
N PRO A 315 -33.02 -18.07 6.51
CA PRO A 315 -31.89 -17.69 5.67
C PRO A 315 -30.90 -18.86 5.59
N MET A 316 -30.59 -19.28 4.37
CA MET A 316 -29.62 -20.31 4.06
C MET A 316 -28.33 -19.66 3.56
N CYS A 317 -27.21 -20.13 4.09
CA CYS A 317 -25.88 -19.61 3.81
C CYS A 317 -24.98 -20.73 3.27
N ASP A 318 -23.89 -20.32 2.62
CA ASP A 318 -22.81 -21.19 2.17
C ASP A 318 -22.20 -21.95 3.36
N GLY A 319 -22.27 -23.29 3.34
CA GLY A 319 -21.70 -24.18 4.36
C GLY A 319 -20.17 -24.29 4.32
N GLY A 320 -19.52 -23.57 3.40
CA GLY A 320 -18.08 -23.52 3.27
C GLY A 320 -17.46 -24.77 2.66
N PRO A 321 -16.12 -24.82 2.57
CA PRO A 321 -15.39 -25.88 1.90
C PRO A 321 -15.65 -27.28 2.49
N GLU A 322 -15.79 -27.39 3.81
CA GLU A 322 -16.05 -28.67 4.50
C GLU A 322 -17.40 -29.29 4.12
N SER A 323 -18.40 -28.45 3.81
CA SER A 323 -19.71 -28.90 3.32
C SER A 323 -19.78 -29.01 1.80
N GLY A 324 -18.66 -28.84 1.08
CA GLY A 324 -18.64 -28.75 -0.39
C GLY A 324 -19.43 -27.56 -0.95
N GLY A 325 -19.63 -26.50 -0.16
CA GLY A 325 -20.45 -25.34 -0.53
C GLY A 325 -21.96 -25.56 -0.47
N GLN A 326 -22.44 -26.65 0.17
CA GLN A 326 -23.87 -26.88 0.36
C GLN A 326 -24.52 -25.80 1.22
N ALA A 327 -25.78 -25.50 0.95
CA ALA A 327 -26.54 -24.52 1.72
C ALA A 327 -26.89 -25.08 3.11
N VAL A 328 -26.54 -24.34 4.17
CA VAL A 328 -26.86 -24.66 5.56
C VAL A 328 -27.59 -23.49 6.24
N PRO A 329 -28.35 -23.68 7.32
CA PRO A 329 -28.96 -22.58 8.04
C PRO A 329 -27.90 -21.54 8.46
N CYS A 330 -28.13 -20.26 8.16
CA CYS A 330 -27.15 -19.21 8.43
C CYS A 330 -26.71 -19.13 9.90
N ALA A 331 -27.51 -19.60 10.85
CA ALA A 331 -27.11 -19.71 12.25
C ALA A 331 -25.83 -20.56 12.42
N ASN A 332 -25.71 -21.64 11.64
CA ASN A 332 -24.63 -22.64 11.73
C ASN A 332 -23.57 -22.49 10.63
N ALA A 333 -23.77 -21.60 9.66
CA ALA A 333 -22.83 -21.41 8.57
C ALA A 333 -21.49 -20.82 9.03
N PRO A 334 -20.36 -21.26 8.47
CA PRO A 334 -19.05 -20.66 8.74
C PRO A 334 -18.89 -19.29 8.06
N PHE A 335 -17.85 -18.56 8.45
CA PHE A 335 -17.41 -17.40 7.68
C PHE A 335 -16.54 -17.85 6.51
N VAL A 336 -17.00 -17.55 5.29
CA VAL A 336 -16.31 -17.88 4.03
C VAL A 336 -15.61 -16.66 3.48
N TYR A 337 -14.54 -16.88 2.72
CA TYR A 337 -13.81 -15.82 2.03
C TYR A 337 -14.69 -15.16 0.96
N LEU A 338 -14.80 -13.83 1.01
CA LEU A 338 -15.59 -13.02 0.10
C LEU A 338 -14.73 -12.21 -0.88
N GLY A 339 -13.48 -11.96 -0.55
CA GLY A 339 -12.56 -11.18 -1.39
C GLY A 339 -11.48 -10.50 -0.55
N ARG A 340 -10.41 -10.08 -1.23
CA ARG A 340 -9.31 -9.32 -0.62
C ARG A 340 -9.52 -7.82 -0.78
N THR A 341 -8.91 -7.03 0.09
CA THR A 341 -8.96 -5.55 0.03
C THR A 341 -7.96 -4.95 -0.95
N ASN A 342 -6.87 -5.66 -1.27
CA ASN A 342 -5.82 -5.17 -2.15
C ASN A 342 -6.00 -5.67 -3.60
N PRO A 343 -5.74 -4.86 -4.64
CA PRO A 343 -5.78 -5.29 -6.04
C PRO A 343 -4.91 -6.51 -6.32
N LYS A 344 -5.42 -7.47 -7.11
CA LYS A 344 -4.59 -8.58 -7.65
C LYS A 344 -3.76 -8.10 -8.83
N TYR A 345 -4.38 -7.26 -9.65
CA TYR A 345 -3.84 -6.76 -10.90
C TYR A 345 -3.99 -5.26 -10.95
N GLU A 346 -2.94 -4.58 -11.35
CA GLU A 346 -2.96 -3.15 -11.62
C GLU A 346 -2.10 -2.85 -12.85
N GLY A 347 -2.40 -1.75 -13.52
CA GLY A 347 -1.66 -1.39 -14.71
C GLY A 347 -2.07 -0.05 -15.25
N ALA A 348 -1.29 0.43 -16.21
CA ALA A 348 -1.56 1.66 -16.92
C ALA A 348 -1.24 1.52 -18.40
N PHE A 349 -2.02 2.21 -19.20
CA PHE A 349 -1.83 2.39 -20.62
C PHE A 349 -1.62 3.87 -20.88
N THR A 350 -0.51 4.22 -21.51
CA THR A 350 -0.24 5.59 -21.96
C THR A 350 0.03 5.59 -23.46
N SER A 351 -0.47 6.63 -24.12
CA SER A 351 -0.22 6.85 -25.54
C SER A 351 0.02 8.33 -25.78
N ALA A 352 1.06 8.65 -26.54
CA ALA A 352 1.42 10.01 -26.89
C ALA A 352 1.76 10.11 -28.38
N VAL A 353 1.06 10.97 -29.10
CA VAL A 353 1.28 11.25 -30.51
C VAL A 353 1.71 12.70 -30.67
N THR A 354 2.87 12.94 -31.26
CA THR A 354 3.34 14.26 -31.67
C THR A 354 3.27 14.40 -33.19
N ALA A 355 2.42 15.29 -33.67
CA ALA A 355 2.26 15.64 -35.07
C ALA A 355 2.96 16.98 -35.39
N PHE A 356 3.66 17.01 -36.53
CA PHE A 356 4.38 18.15 -37.09
C PHE A 356 5.31 18.86 -36.10
N GLN A 357 5.84 18.12 -35.11
CA GLN A 357 6.69 18.64 -34.03
C GLN A 357 6.07 19.78 -33.20
N ARG A 358 4.74 19.97 -33.30
CA ARG A 358 4.04 21.09 -32.67
C ARG A 358 2.82 20.66 -31.88
N LEU A 359 2.04 19.71 -32.39
CA LEU A 359 0.84 19.23 -31.71
C LEU A 359 1.13 17.91 -31.04
N ARG A 360 1.12 17.87 -29.71
CA ARG A 360 1.22 16.64 -28.92
C ARG A 360 -0.14 16.32 -28.32
N LEU A 361 -0.66 15.12 -28.61
CA LEU A 361 -1.83 14.54 -27.95
C LEU A 361 -1.35 13.44 -27.02
N ASN A 362 -1.83 13.41 -25.79
CA ASN A 362 -1.51 12.34 -24.84
C ASN A 362 -2.76 11.84 -24.13
N GLY A 363 -2.75 10.55 -23.79
CA GLY A 363 -3.80 9.90 -23.03
C GLY A 363 -3.21 8.90 -22.04
N MET A 364 -3.84 8.79 -20.88
CA MET A 364 -3.51 7.79 -19.86
C MET A 364 -4.78 7.16 -19.31
N LEU A 365 -4.81 5.83 -19.31
CA LEU A 365 -5.81 5.01 -18.63
C LEU A 365 -5.08 4.14 -17.61
N ASP A 366 -5.58 4.06 -16.38
CA ASP A 366 -5.12 3.08 -15.40
C ASP A 366 -6.27 2.14 -15.02
N PHE A 367 -5.93 1.00 -14.43
CA PHE A 367 -6.92 0.07 -13.92
C PHE A 367 -6.40 -0.66 -12.68
N LYS A 368 -7.33 -1.06 -11.82
CA LYS A 368 -7.10 -1.95 -10.67
C LYS A 368 -8.22 -2.97 -10.62
N THR A 369 -7.90 -4.25 -10.51
CA THR A 369 -8.89 -5.34 -10.53
C THR A 369 -8.57 -6.47 -9.56
N GLY A 370 -9.57 -7.32 -9.28
CA GLY A 370 -9.40 -8.51 -8.46
C GLY A 370 -9.40 -8.24 -6.94
N PHE A 371 -10.09 -7.19 -6.52
CA PHE A 371 -10.29 -6.81 -5.12
C PHE A 371 -11.73 -6.40 -4.84
N SER A 372 -12.07 -6.38 -3.57
CA SER A 372 -13.39 -6.04 -3.08
C SER A 372 -13.32 -4.95 -2.03
N LYS A 373 -14.41 -4.22 -1.89
CA LYS A 373 -14.63 -3.23 -0.84
C LYS A 373 -15.95 -3.51 -0.13
N TRP A 374 -16.09 -3.00 1.07
CA TRP A 374 -17.34 -3.01 1.81
C TRP A 374 -18.15 -1.74 1.53
N ASP A 375 -19.35 -1.89 0.97
CA ASP A 375 -20.26 -0.83 0.53
C ASP A 375 -21.00 -0.21 1.72
N GLY A 376 -20.27 0.64 2.44
CA GLY A 376 -20.81 1.38 3.59
C GLY A 376 -21.85 2.42 3.19
N THR A 377 -21.82 2.94 1.97
CA THR A 377 -22.81 3.90 1.47
C THR A 377 -24.19 3.26 1.39
N THR A 378 -24.28 2.08 0.76
CA THR A 378 -25.53 1.32 0.74
C THR A 378 -25.93 0.87 2.14
N TRP A 379 -25.00 0.40 2.98
CA TRP A 379 -25.33 0.01 4.35
C TRP A 379 -25.94 1.16 5.15
N VAL A 380 -25.34 2.36 5.14
CA VAL A 380 -25.91 3.52 5.85
C VAL A 380 -27.28 3.91 5.27
N ARG A 381 -27.40 3.99 3.94
CA ARG A 381 -28.68 4.34 3.29
C ARG A 381 -29.80 3.36 3.64
N CYS A 382 -29.50 2.07 3.69
CA CYS A 382 -30.50 1.03 3.90
C CYS A 382 -30.74 0.68 5.37
N SER A 383 -29.70 0.64 6.21
CA SER A 383 -29.78 0.17 7.59
C SER A 383 -30.01 1.31 8.60
N ILE A 384 -29.45 2.50 8.36
CA ILE A 384 -29.62 3.65 9.26
C ILE A 384 -30.80 4.51 8.81
N PHE A 385 -30.84 4.88 7.54
CA PHE A 385 -31.89 5.78 7.03
C PHE A 385 -33.13 5.07 6.48
N ALA A 386 -33.08 3.73 6.33
CA ALA A 386 -34.18 2.92 5.80
C ALA A 386 -34.73 3.38 4.43
N LEU A 387 -33.88 3.93 3.57
CA LEU A 387 -34.29 4.56 2.30
C LEU A 387 -34.24 3.62 1.08
N CYS A 388 -33.86 2.37 1.27
CA CYS A 388 -33.73 1.41 0.17
C CYS A 388 -35.05 0.69 -0.12
N VAL A 389 -35.18 0.16 -1.34
CA VAL A 389 -36.37 -0.58 -1.80
C VAL A 389 -36.68 -1.74 -0.85
N GLU A 390 -35.65 -2.36 -0.27
CA GLU A 390 -35.78 -3.43 0.71
C GLU A 390 -36.54 -3.02 1.99
N ASN A 391 -36.54 -1.73 2.35
CA ASN A 391 -37.32 -1.21 3.48
C ASN A 391 -38.71 -0.72 3.06
N MET A 392 -38.84 -0.17 1.85
CA MET A 392 -40.10 0.41 1.38
C MET A 392 -41.06 -0.64 0.79
N PHE A 393 -40.50 -1.61 0.06
CA PHE A 393 -41.20 -2.65 -0.69
C PHE A 393 -40.51 -4.01 -0.47
N PRO A 394 -40.50 -4.55 0.75
CA PRO A 394 -39.78 -5.78 1.09
C PRO A 394 -40.21 -7.00 0.26
N GLN A 395 -41.45 -7.03 -0.24
CA GLN A 395 -41.97 -8.13 -1.07
C GLN A 395 -41.40 -8.15 -2.50
N GLU A 396 -40.90 -7.01 -2.98
CA GLU A 396 -40.31 -6.86 -4.32
C GLU A 396 -38.78 -6.92 -4.28
N ALA A 397 -38.21 -6.94 -3.07
CA ALA A 397 -36.79 -6.96 -2.83
C ALA A 397 -36.18 -8.33 -3.07
N ASP A 398 -34.89 -8.34 -3.43
CA ASP A 398 -34.08 -9.55 -3.42
C ASP A 398 -34.05 -10.15 -1.99
N PRO A 399 -34.53 -11.40 -1.79
CA PRO A 399 -34.58 -12.02 -0.47
C PRO A 399 -33.22 -12.16 0.22
N VAL A 400 -32.13 -12.33 -0.56
CA VAL A 400 -30.76 -12.43 -0.05
C VAL A 400 -30.34 -11.09 0.56
N ARG A 401 -30.59 -10.00 -0.18
CA ARG A 401 -30.30 -8.66 0.29
C ARG A 401 -31.18 -8.30 1.48
N LEU A 402 -32.49 -8.57 1.40
CA LEU A 402 -33.44 -8.33 2.50
C LEU A 402 -33.04 -9.06 3.78
N ALA A 403 -32.56 -10.30 3.68
CA ALA A 403 -32.08 -11.08 4.82
C ALA A 403 -30.85 -10.43 5.48
N ALA A 404 -29.91 -9.91 4.68
CA ALA A 404 -28.75 -9.17 5.20
C ALA A 404 -29.16 -7.87 5.91
N PHE A 405 -30.19 -7.17 5.43
CA PHE A 405 -30.69 -5.94 6.05
C PHE A 405 -31.44 -6.19 7.35
N GLN A 406 -32.37 -7.14 7.37
CA GLN A 406 -33.24 -7.39 8.52
C GLN A 406 -32.56 -8.11 9.69
N ARG A 407 -31.41 -8.75 9.46
CA ARG A 407 -30.70 -9.57 10.45
C ARG A 407 -29.46 -8.89 11.06
N ASP A 408 -29.41 -7.56 11.02
CA ASP A 408 -28.37 -6.73 11.64
C ASP A 408 -26.93 -7.06 11.16
N LEU A 409 -25.90 -6.58 11.86
CA LEU A 409 -24.47 -6.78 11.57
C LEU A 409 -24.01 -8.25 11.43
N ALA A 410 -24.89 -9.23 11.69
CA ALA A 410 -24.58 -10.66 11.63
C ALA A 410 -24.60 -11.26 10.21
N LEU A 411 -25.02 -10.53 9.17
CA LEU A 411 -25.05 -10.97 7.76
C LEU A 411 -24.67 -9.83 6.79
N GLN A 412 -23.36 -9.56 6.61
CA GLN A 412 -22.87 -8.42 5.81
C GLN A 412 -22.34 -8.81 4.41
N SER A 413 -22.48 -10.07 3.97
CA SER A 413 -21.92 -10.52 2.69
C SER A 413 -22.37 -9.71 1.46
N PRO A 414 -23.62 -9.21 1.33
CA PRO A 414 -24.05 -8.43 0.16
C PRO A 414 -23.43 -7.03 0.03
N TYR A 415 -22.75 -6.55 1.07
CA TYR A 415 -22.03 -5.28 1.04
C TYR A 415 -20.58 -5.44 0.59
N VAL A 416 -20.01 -6.65 0.64
CA VAL A 416 -18.69 -6.90 0.06
C VAL A 416 -18.86 -7.06 -1.44
N ARG A 417 -18.35 -6.09 -2.22
CA ARG A 417 -18.55 -6.03 -3.67
C ARG A 417 -17.24 -5.82 -4.39
N ASP A 418 -17.18 -6.30 -5.62
CA ASP A 418 -16.08 -6.02 -6.54
C ASP A 418 -15.91 -4.51 -6.71
N ALA A 419 -14.69 -4.04 -6.46
CA ALA A 419 -14.32 -2.64 -6.57
C ALA A 419 -13.41 -2.40 -7.78
N SER A 420 -13.37 -3.35 -8.71
CA SER A 420 -12.57 -3.23 -9.92
C SER A 420 -12.98 -2.01 -10.73
N PHE A 421 -11.99 -1.30 -11.25
CA PHE A 421 -12.21 -0.10 -12.04
C PHE A 421 -11.12 0.13 -13.08
N ALA A 422 -11.44 0.95 -14.06
CA ALA A 422 -10.48 1.63 -14.92
C ALA A 422 -10.81 3.11 -14.96
N THR A 423 -9.80 3.99 -14.93
CA THR A 423 -10.00 5.44 -14.94
C THR A 423 -9.23 6.08 -16.08
N LEU A 424 -9.90 6.98 -16.81
CA LEU A 424 -9.26 7.88 -17.77
C LEU A 424 -8.58 9.02 -17.01
N ARG A 425 -7.32 8.78 -16.62
CA ARG A 425 -6.54 9.68 -15.77
C ARG A 425 -6.20 10.98 -16.43
N GLU A 426 -5.84 10.95 -17.71
CA GLU A 426 -5.48 12.17 -18.43
C GLU A 426 -5.82 12.05 -19.91
N ILE A 427 -6.36 13.13 -20.48
CA ILE A 427 -6.31 13.44 -21.91
C ILE A 427 -5.76 14.85 -22.04
N GLY A 428 -4.68 15.02 -22.80
CA GLY A 428 -4.00 16.28 -22.99
C GLY A 428 -3.75 16.59 -24.46
N ALA A 429 -3.84 17.87 -24.81
CA ALA A 429 -3.39 18.41 -26.08
C ALA A 429 -2.48 19.61 -25.81
N THR A 430 -1.24 19.53 -26.28
CA THR A 430 -0.25 20.61 -26.20
C THR A 430 0.10 21.07 -27.60
N TYR A 431 0.00 22.38 -27.85
CA TYR A 431 0.43 23.01 -29.09
C TYR A 431 1.60 23.97 -28.85
N THR A 432 2.76 23.64 -29.40
CA THR A 432 3.93 24.51 -29.42
C THR A 432 3.75 25.59 -30.48
N LEU A 433 3.70 26.84 -30.05
CA LEU A 433 3.50 28.00 -30.90
C LEU A 433 4.74 28.25 -31.77
N PRO A 434 4.58 28.81 -32.98
CA PRO A 434 5.72 29.27 -33.78
C PRO A 434 6.60 30.25 -33.01
N THR A 435 7.92 30.12 -33.13
CA THR A 435 8.91 30.99 -32.44
C THR A 435 8.67 32.48 -32.68
N ARG A 436 8.15 32.87 -33.85
CA ARG A 436 7.78 34.26 -34.16
C ARG A 436 6.74 34.84 -33.19
N TRP A 437 5.84 34.01 -32.67
CA TRP A 437 4.79 34.44 -31.74
C TRP A 437 5.33 34.50 -30.31
N ALA A 438 6.18 33.54 -29.92
CA ALA A 438 6.91 33.60 -28.65
C ALA A 438 7.80 34.86 -28.58
N ALA A 439 8.53 35.16 -29.66
CA ALA A 439 9.41 36.33 -29.76
C ALA A 439 8.65 37.66 -29.62
N ARG A 440 7.40 37.74 -30.09
CA ARG A 440 6.54 38.92 -29.87
C ARG A 440 6.16 39.13 -28.40
N LEU A 441 6.17 38.05 -27.62
CA LEU A 441 5.92 38.06 -26.17
C LEU A 441 7.22 38.14 -25.36
N GLY A 442 8.37 38.35 -26.02
CA GLY A 442 9.67 38.43 -25.38
C GLY A 442 10.31 37.10 -25.01
N GLY A 443 9.73 35.95 -25.41
CA GLY A 443 10.24 34.62 -25.10
C GLY A 443 10.89 33.89 -26.29
N SER A 444 11.70 32.87 -25.98
CA SER A 444 12.31 31.96 -26.95
C SER A 444 11.36 30.84 -27.42
N THR A 445 10.49 30.33 -26.54
CA THR A 445 9.48 29.32 -26.89
C THR A 445 8.17 29.55 -26.14
N ALA A 446 7.04 29.17 -26.74
CA ALA A 446 5.73 29.24 -26.11
C ALA A 446 4.88 28.02 -26.46
N ALA A 447 4.11 27.51 -25.50
CA ALA A 447 3.20 26.39 -25.69
C ALA A 447 1.89 26.60 -24.93
N ILE A 448 0.80 26.12 -25.51
CA ILE A 448 -0.53 26.09 -24.89
C ILE A 448 -0.92 24.63 -24.70
N THR A 449 -1.28 24.27 -23.48
CA THR A 449 -1.77 22.94 -23.12
C THR A 449 -3.21 23.04 -22.64
N VAL A 450 -4.08 22.19 -23.16
CA VAL A 450 -5.43 21.94 -22.62
C VAL A 450 -5.45 20.48 -22.19
N ALA A 451 -5.77 20.22 -20.93
CA ALA A 451 -5.81 18.88 -20.38
C ALA A 451 -7.05 18.66 -19.51
N GLY A 452 -7.60 17.46 -19.58
CA GLY A 452 -8.61 16.94 -18.68
C GLY A 452 -8.03 15.80 -17.86
N ARG A 453 -8.27 15.80 -16.54
CA ARG A 453 -7.83 14.76 -15.61
C ARG A 453 -9.01 14.12 -14.89
N ASN A 454 -8.87 12.82 -14.60
CA ASN A 454 -9.89 11.99 -13.93
C ASN A 454 -11.28 12.17 -14.58
N LEU A 455 -11.34 12.07 -15.90
CA LEU A 455 -12.51 12.46 -16.68
C LEU A 455 -13.66 11.44 -16.57
N TYR A 456 -13.32 10.17 -16.44
CA TYR A 456 -14.29 9.09 -16.40
C TYR A 456 -13.72 7.84 -15.74
N THR A 457 -14.53 7.17 -14.92
CA THR A 457 -14.18 5.91 -14.26
C THR A 457 -15.19 4.83 -14.66
N TRP A 458 -14.71 3.78 -15.32
CA TRP A 458 -15.47 2.57 -15.57
C TRP A 458 -15.41 1.67 -14.34
N THR A 459 -16.55 1.45 -13.67
CA THR A 459 -16.63 0.54 -12.52
C THR A 459 -18.04 -0.04 -12.37
N ARG A 460 -18.14 -1.17 -11.68
CA ARG A 460 -19.42 -1.73 -11.17
C ARG A 460 -19.64 -1.38 -9.70
N TRP A 461 -18.70 -0.68 -9.08
CA TRP A 461 -18.80 -0.21 -7.72
C TRP A 461 -19.99 0.75 -7.57
N PRO A 462 -20.92 0.49 -6.62
CA PRO A 462 -22.12 1.30 -6.42
C PRO A 462 -21.89 2.56 -5.58
N GLY A 463 -20.74 2.68 -4.92
CA GLY A 463 -20.39 3.83 -4.08
C GLY A 463 -19.86 5.01 -4.90
N LEU A 464 -19.27 5.99 -4.20
CA LEU A 464 -18.82 7.24 -4.82
C LEU A 464 -17.53 7.06 -5.62
N ASP A 465 -16.56 6.33 -5.08
CA ASP A 465 -15.26 6.16 -5.70
C ASP A 465 -14.68 4.76 -5.40
N PRO A 466 -14.48 3.89 -6.41
CA PRO A 466 -13.86 2.59 -6.20
C PRO A 466 -12.42 2.71 -5.68
N GLU A 467 -11.71 3.80 -5.95
CA GLU A 467 -10.33 4.03 -5.51
C GLU A 467 -10.23 4.59 -4.08
N GLY A 468 -11.30 5.18 -3.55
CA GLY A 468 -11.32 5.74 -2.19
C GLY A 468 -10.88 4.71 -1.13
N ALA A 469 -9.98 5.11 -0.23
CA ALA A 469 -9.38 4.21 0.74
C ALA A 469 -10.43 3.53 1.63
N PHE A 470 -10.32 2.21 1.77
CA PHE A 470 -10.90 1.44 2.87
C PHE A 470 -9.74 0.99 3.77
N ALA A 471 -9.21 1.91 4.59
CA ALA A 471 -8.22 1.56 5.59
C ALA A 471 -8.94 1.14 6.88
N ALA A 472 -8.37 0.18 7.62
CA ALA A 472 -8.89 -0.41 8.86
C ALA A 472 -9.17 0.57 10.03
N GLY A 473 -9.08 1.90 9.81
CA GLY A 473 -9.46 2.95 10.76
C GLY A 473 -10.37 4.05 10.19
N GLY A 474 -10.73 3.99 8.90
CA GLY A 474 -11.62 4.95 8.25
C GLY A 474 -13.06 4.45 8.27
N TRP A 475 -13.87 4.97 9.20
CA TRP A 475 -15.30 4.68 9.25
C TRP A 475 -15.96 5.26 8.01
N TYR A 476 -16.35 4.40 7.07
CA TYR A 476 -17.14 4.71 5.86
C TYR A 476 -16.37 5.42 4.73
N GLU A 477 -16.61 4.94 3.50
CA GLU A 477 -16.23 5.59 2.23
C GLU A 477 -16.67 7.06 2.16
N GLN A 478 -17.72 7.43 2.92
CA GLN A 478 -18.31 8.78 2.99
C GLN A 478 -17.34 9.87 3.48
N ASN A 479 -16.26 9.51 4.17
CA ASN A 479 -15.24 10.46 4.60
C ASN A 479 -14.20 10.78 3.51
N ASN A 480 -14.22 10.06 2.40
CA ASN A 480 -13.34 10.30 1.27
C ASN A 480 -14.13 10.96 0.14
N LEU A 481 -13.75 12.19 -0.20
CA LEU A 481 -14.26 12.84 -1.38
C LEU A 481 -13.71 12.14 -2.64
N PRO A 482 -14.55 11.87 -3.65
CA PRO A 482 -14.09 11.29 -4.89
C PRO A 482 -13.08 12.21 -5.55
N GLN A 483 -12.18 11.64 -6.35
CA GLN A 483 -11.29 12.48 -7.15
C GLN A 483 -12.10 13.33 -8.14
N ALA A 484 -11.89 14.65 -8.08
CA ALA A 484 -12.59 15.57 -8.96
C ALA A 484 -12.06 15.46 -10.41
N ALA A 485 -12.97 15.51 -11.37
CA ALA A 485 -12.62 15.78 -12.76
C ALA A 485 -12.09 17.21 -12.87
N GLN A 486 -10.90 17.38 -13.45
CA GLN A 486 -10.24 18.68 -13.56
C GLN A 486 -9.98 19.03 -15.02
N PHE A 487 -10.29 20.27 -15.39
CA PHE A 487 -9.93 20.83 -16.69
C PHE A 487 -8.91 21.94 -16.47
N MET A 488 -7.76 21.82 -17.13
CA MET A 488 -6.65 22.75 -16.97
C MET A 488 -6.23 23.29 -18.32
N THR A 489 -5.99 24.60 -18.35
CA THR A 489 -5.30 25.26 -19.46
C THR A 489 -4.02 25.86 -18.92
N THR A 490 -2.89 25.53 -19.54
CA THR A 490 -1.58 26.02 -19.14
C THR A 490 -0.93 26.73 -20.32
N ILE A 491 -0.37 27.91 -20.07
CA ILE A 491 0.45 28.64 -21.04
C ILE A 491 1.86 28.65 -20.49
N ASN A 492 2.79 28.05 -21.21
CA ASN A 492 4.20 28.03 -20.86
C ASN A 492 4.96 28.96 -21.82
N LEU A 493 5.68 29.94 -21.26
CA LEU A 493 6.57 30.83 -21.99
C LEU A 493 7.97 30.70 -21.41
N SER A 494 8.93 30.35 -22.25
CA SER A 494 10.35 30.32 -21.88
C SER A 494 11.05 31.54 -22.47
N PHE A 495 11.94 32.16 -21.70
CA PHE A 495 12.71 33.35 -22.10
C PHE A 495 14.09 32.94 -22.59
#